data_AF-A0A0G1QPT0-F1
#
_entry.id   AF-A0A0G1QPT0-F1
#
_cell.length_a   1.000
_cell.length_b   1.000
_cell.length_c   1.000
_cell.angle_alpha   90.00
_cell.angle_beta   90.00
_cell.angle_gamma   90.00
#
_symmetry.space_group_name_H-M   'P 1'
#
loop_
_entity.id
_entity.type
_entity.pdbx_description
1 polymer ?
#
loop_
_entity_poly.entity_id
_entity_poly.type
_entity_poly.pdbx_seq_one_letter_code
_entity_poly.pdbx_strand_id
1 'polypeptide(L)'
;MENTSSDDLKMVTPTFDKFLPLQDDVLIEANEKDGLPVVPRRRFFTRPWFIILMSIILVLVSLSIWLGIVASRTYGHVMSTSSHAQSMMTAFESRDLATAESELSLTKSALAQAQSSFSAARPLQYIPLLGSYLKDVDHVFVAAARGTQVGDLVISAIKPYADIMGFTGTDTQDLQLTTAEDRIIFVAETVEKLAPQMDQIASVLKAMSTEFNQINEKRYPKTILTPKNI
;
A
#
# COMPACT_ATOMS: atom_id res chain seq x y z
N MET A 1 -19.38 -95.44 -53.95
CA MET A 1 -18.70 -94.80 -52.81
C MET A 1 -17.21 -95.05 -53.02
N GLU A 2 -16.53 -93.96 -53.32
CA GLU A 2 -15.21 -93.90 -53.97
C GLU A 2 -14.04 -94.25 -53.03
N ASN A 3 -12.98 -94.74 -53.67
CA ASN A 3 -11.69 -95.13 -53.11
C ASN A 3 -10.63 -94.14 -53.62
N THR A 4 -9.89 -93.49 -52.72
CA THR A 4 -8.47 -93.08 -52.85
C THR A 4 -7.95 -92.75 -51.42
N SER A 5 -7.23 -93.64 -50.72
CA SER A 5 -5.76 -93.81 -50.65
C SER A 5 -5.00 -92.47 -50.49
N SER A 6 -4.71 -91.99 -49.28
CA SER A 6 -3.55 -92.28 -48.39
C SER A 6 -2.19 -91.76 -48.86
N ASP A 7 -1.59 -90.90 -48.01
CA ASP A 7 -0.17 -90.61 -47.75
C ASP A 7 0.81 -90.34 -48.91
N ASP A 8 1.56 -89.23 -48.82
CA ASP A 8 3.01 -89.34 -48.56
C ASP A 8 3.74 -87.99 -48.40
N LEU A 9 4.56 -87.96 -47.35
CA LEU A 9 5.68 -87.06 -47.12
C LEU A 9 6.80 -87.28 -48.16
N LYS A 10 7.51 -86.21 -48.55
CA LYS A 10 8.98 -86.07 -48.34
C LYS A 10 9.62 -84.89 -49.08
N MET A 11 10.31 -84.08 -48.29
CA MET A 11 11.66 -83.52 -48.46
C MET A 11 12.30 -83.51 -49.87
N VAL A 12 12.72 -82.32 -50.31
CA VAL A 12 13.86 -82.14 -51.21
C VAL A 12 14.67 -80.89 -50.78
N THR A 13 15.82 -81.12 -50.16
CA THR A 13 17.02 -80.26 -50.24
C THR A 13 17.93 -80.88 -51.32
N PRO A 14 18.58 -80.11 -52.21
CA PRO A 14 19.97 -79.67 -51.95
C PRO A 14 20.34 -78.31 -52.61
N THR A 15 21.13 -77.45 -51.95
CA THR A 15 22.59 -77.26 -52.11
C THR A 15 23.07 -76.60 -53.41
N PHE A 16 23.35 -75.29 -53.31
CA PHE A 16 24.56 -74.55 -53.72
C PHE A 16 25.28 -74.91 -55.05
N ASP A 17 25.33 -73.97 -56.01
CA ASP A 17 26.61 -73.53 -56.60
C ASP A 17 26.50 -72.26 -57.50
N LYS A 18 27.43 -71.31 -57.25
CA LYS A 18 28.07 -70.28 -58.10
C LYS A 18 27.40 -69.76 -59.39
N PHE A 19 27.33 -68.42 -59.54
CA PHE A 19 28.14 -67.60 -60.48
C PHE A 19 27.78 -66.08 -60.39
N LEU A 20 28.82 -65.22 -60.43
CA LEU A 20 29.00 -63.74 -60.26
C LEU A 20 28.24 -62.80 -61.26
N PRO A 21 28.39 -61.43 -61.31
CA PRO A 21 29.03 -60.43 -60.40
C PRO A 21 28.25 -59.08 -60.13
N LEU A 22 28.72 -58.32 -59.12
CA LEU A 22 28.84 -56.85 -58.95
C LEU A 22 27.74 -55.90 -59.47
N GLN A 23 27.11 -55.10 -58.58
CA GLN A 23 27.32 -53.63 -58.48
C GLN A 23 26.44 -53.02 -57.37
N ASP A 24 27.11 -52.31 -56.45
CA ASP A 24 26.68 -51.24 -55.55
C ASP A 24 25.64 -51.48 -54.45
N ASP A 25 26.19 -51.50 -53.24
CA ASP A 25 25.53 -51.24 -51.97
C ASP A 25 24.73 -49.94 -52.01
N VAL A 26 23.39 -50.03 -52.00
CA VAL A 26 22.53 -48.94 -51.55
C VAL A 26 21.51 -49.52 -50.59
N LEU A 27 21.88 -49.53 -49.30
CA LEU A 27 20.92 -49.67 -48.22
C LEU A 27 19.99 -48.44 -48.25
N ILE A 28 18.79 -48.62 -48.79
CA ILE A 28 17.72 -47.65 -48.63
C ILE A 28 17.17 -47.85 -47.21
N GLU A 29 17.83 -47.20 -46.25
CA GLU A 29 17.26 -46.90 -44.93
C GLU A 29 15.97 -46.08 -45.12
N ALA A 30 14.96 -46.41 -44.33
CA ALA A 30 13.71 -45.67 -44.26
C ALA A 30 13.99 -44.19 -43.94
N ASN A 31 13.72 -43.31 -44.89
CA ASN A 31 13.78 -41.86 -44.69
C ASN A 31 12.55 -41.41 -43.88
N GLU A 32 12.66 -41.50 -42.56
CA GLU A 32 11.75 -40.91 -41.58
C GLU A 32 11.89 -39.39 -41.55
N LYS A 33 11.51 -38.71 -42.64
CA LYS A 33 11.40 -37.24 -42.67
C LYS A 33 10.21 -36.78 -43.51
N ASP A 34 9.02 -37.16 -43.07
CA ASP A 34 7.81 -36.41 -43.40
C ASP A 34 7.90 -35.03 -42.75
N GLY A 35 8.23 -34.04 -43.59
CA GLY A 35 8.47 -32.67 -43.21
C GLY A 35 7.20 -31.96 -42.74
N LEU A 36 7.04 -31.88 -41.42
CA LEU A 36 6.30 -30.78 -40.80
C LEU A 36 7.07 -29.48 -41.13
N PRO A 37 6.41 -28.40 -41.60
CA PRO A 37 7.07 -27.12 -41.76
C PRO A 37 7.55 -26.65 -40.39
N VAL A 38 8.86 -26.74 -40.15
CA VAL A 38 9.50 -26.25 -38.93
C VAL A 38 9.44 -24.73 -39.01
N VAL A 39 8.39 -24.14 -38.43
CA VAL A 39 8.29 -22.69 -38.26
C VAL A 39 9.56 -22.20 -37.56
N PRO A 40 10.34 -21.27 -38.15
CA PRO A 40 11.56 -20.79 -37.52
C PRO A 40 11.15 -20.02 -36.27
N ARG A 41 11.31 -20.65 -35.11
CA ARG A 41 11.06 -20.06 -33.79
C ARG A 41 12.14 -19.01 -33.57
N ARG A 42 11.93 -17.77 -34.08
CA ARG A 42 12.86 -16.65 -33.92
C ARG A 42 13.14 -16.48 -32.43
N ARG A 43 14.34 -16.86 -32.02
CA ARG A 43 14.84 -16.81 -30.65
C ARG A 43 15.27 -15.37 -30.35
N PHE A 44 14.29 -14.46 -30.25
CA PHE A 44 14.51 -13.03 -29.98
C PHE A 44 15.24 -12.75 -28.64
N PHE A 45 15.40 -13.77 -27.79
CA PHE A 45 15.95 -13.72 -26.43
C PHE A 45 17.45 -14.09 -26.29
N THR A 46 18.22 -14.25 -27.36
CA THR A 46 19.61 -14.74 -27.28
C THR A 46 20.67 -13.66 -27.11
N ARG A 47 20.29 -12.37 -27.10
CA ARG A 47 21.22 -11.26 -26.86
C ARG A 47 21.33 -11.01 -25.34
N PRO A 48 22.54 -10.91 -24.76
CA PRO A 48 22.70 -10.69 -23.32
C PRO A 48 22.03 -9.39 -22.85
N TRP A 49 21.96 -8.37 -23.71
CA TRP A 49 21.24 -7.14 -23.41
C TRP A 49 19.72 -7.32 -23.30
N PHE A 50 19.12 -8.28 -24.03
CA PHE A 50 17.69 -8.57 -23.93
C PHE A 50 17.36 -9.26 -22.60
N ILE A 51 18.25 -10.12 -22.11
CA ILE A 51 18.13 -10.75 -20.78
C ILE A 51 18.28 -9.70 -19.67
N ILE A 52 19.23 -8.77 -19.81
CA ILE A 52 19.41 -7.63 -18.88
C ILE A 52 18.16 -6.74 -18.88
N LEU A 53 17.62 -6.40 -20.05
CA LEU A 53 16.41 -5.59 -20.18
C LEU A 53 15.20 -6.29 -19.53
N MET A 54 15.04 -7.60 -19.76
CA MET A 54 13.94 -8.37 -19.17
C MET A 54 14.08 -8.49 -17.64
N SER A 55 15.31 -8.66 -17.14
CA SER A 55 15.59 -8.62 -15.69
C SER A 55 15.25 -7.25 -15.07
N ILE A 56 15.60 -6.14 -15.73
CA ILE A 56 15.26 -4.79 -15.27
C ILE A 56 13.74 -4.58 -15.25
N ILE A 57 13.04 -5.05 -16.28
CA ILE A 57 11.57 -5.00 -16.34
C ILE A 57 10.94 -5.82 -15.23
N LEU A 58 11.45 -7.03 -14.95
CA LEU A 58 10.96 -7.87 -13.86
C LEU A 58 11.11 -7.18 -12.50
N VAL A 59 12.26 -6.56 -12.24
CA VAL A 59 12.52 -5.79 -11.02
C VAL A 59 11.56 -4.60 -10.91
N LEU A 60 11.34 -3.87 -12.02
CA LEU A 60 10.43 -2.72 -12.05
C LEU A 60 8.97 -3.13 -11.77
N VAL A 61 8.52 -4.25 -12.34
CA VAL A 61 7.18 -4.81 -12.11
C VAL A 61 7.03 -5.25 -10.65
N SER A 62 8.01 -5.97 -10.11
CA SER A 62 8.01 -6.39 -8.70
C SER A 62 7.97 -5.19 -7.75
N LEU A 63 8.73 -4.14 -8.04
CA LEU A 63 8.72 -2.89 -7.27
C LEU A 63 7.37 -2.18 -7.36
N SER A 64 6.74 -2.17 -8.53
CA SER A 64 5.43 -1.55 -8.75
C SER A 64 4.32 -2.27 -7.99
N ILE A 65 4.33 -3.61 -7.98
CA ILE A 65 3.38 -4.43 -7.20
C ILE A 65 3.56 -4.16 -5.71
N TRP A 66 4.80 -4.15 -5.23
CA TRP A 66 5.13 -3.84 -3.83
C TRP A 66 4.61 -2.45 -3.41
N LEU A 67 4.90 -1.43 -4.21
CA LEU A 67 4.43 -0.06 -4.00
C LEU A 67 2.90 0.03 -3.99
N GLY A 68 2.22 -0.68 -4.90
CA GLY A 68 0.76 -0.72 -4.97
C GLY A 68 0.14 -1.23 -3.66
N ILE A 69 0.68 -2.32 -3.09
CA ILE A 69 0.20 -2.87 -1.82
C ILE A 69 0.38 -1.87 -0.67
N VAL A 70 1.57 -1.25 -0.58
CA VAL A 70 1.87 -0.25 0.47
C VAL A 70 0.94 0.95 0.34
N ALA A 71 0.73 1.44 -0.89
CA ALA A 71 -0.16 2.57 -1.17
C ALA A 71 -1.62 2.26 -0.79
N SER A 72 -2.15 1.10 -1.18
CA SER A 72 -3.52 0.70 -0.84
C SER A 72 -3.74 0.57 0.67
N ARG A 73 -2.78 -0.02 1.41
CA ARG A 73 -2.85 -0.12 2.88
C ARG A 73 -2.83 1.26 3.54
N THR A 74 -1.89 2.10 3.13
CA THR A 74 -1.76 3.46 3.66
C THR A 74 -3.03 4.28 3.38
N TYR A 75 -3.59 4.18 2.18
CA TYR A 75 -4.82 4.87 1.80
C TYR A 75 -6.00 4.49 2.70
N GLY A 76 -6.17 3.19 3.02
CA GLY A 76 -7.20 2.73 3.95
C GLY A 76 -7.09 3.38 5.33
N HIS A 77 -5.88 3.43 5.90
CA HIS A 77 -5.64 4.05 7.21
C HIS A 77 -5.77 5.57 7.20
N VAL A 78 -5.39 6.25 6.11
CA VAL A 78 -5.60 7.70 5.96
C VAL A 78 -7.09 8.01 5.88
N MET A 79 -7.87 7.20 5.15
CA MET A 79 -9.31 7.37 5.06
C MET A 79 -9.98 7.17 6.43
N SER A 80 -9.60 6.13 7.17
CA SER A 80 -10.13 5.93 8.53
C SER A 80 -9.73 7.07 9.46
N THR A 81 -8.48 7.56 9.38
CA THR A 81 -8.03 8.74 10.14
C THR A 81 -8.91 9.96 9.87
N SER A 82 -9.21 10.25 8.61
CA SER A 82 -10.09 11.36 8.23
C SER A 82 -11.51 11.15 8.72
N SER A 83 -12.04 9.93 8.64
CA SER A 83 -13.37 9.59 9.12
C SER A 83 -13.48 9.80 10.63
N HIS A 84 -12.54 9.27 11.41
CA HIS A 84 -12.51 9.45 12.86
C HIS A 84 -12.31 10.92 13.24
N ALA A 85 -11.46 11.66 12.52
CA ALA A 85 -11.28 13.09 12.75
C ALA A 85 -12.57 13.90 12.50
N GLN A 86 -13.35 13.51 11.48
CA GLN A 86 -14.65 14.12 11.21
C GLN A 86 -15.68 13.76 12.29
N SER A 87 -15.76 12.49 12.68
CA SER A 87 -16.61 12.04 13.79
C SER A 87 -16.28 12.75 15.10
N MET A 88 -14.99 12.91 15.41
CA MET A 88 -14.50 13.68 16.55
C MET A 88 -14.99 15.13 16.48
N MET A 89 -14.88 15.80 15.32
CA MET A 89 -15.35 17.17 15.15
C MET A 89 -16.87 17.27 15.33
N THR A 90 -17.63 16.34 14.75
CA THR A 90 -19.09 16.27 14.92
C THR A 90 -19.47 16.02 16.38
N ALA A 91 -18.77 15.14 17.08
CA ALA A 91 -18.98 14.88 18.51
C ALA A 91 -18.67 16.12 19.36
N PHE A 92 -17.59 16.82 19.04
CA PHE A 92 -17.23 18.07 19.70
C PHE A 92 -18.29 19.17 19.47
N GLU A 93 -18.79 19.32 18.24
CA GLU A 93 -19.88 20.23 17.89
C GLU A 93 -21.20 19.85 18.58
N SER A 94 -21.50 18.56 18.72
CA SER A 94 -22.65 18.05 19.47
C SER A 94 -22.45 18.07 20.98
N ARG A 95 -21.34 18.63 21.47
CA ARG A 95 -20.94 18.71 22.88
C ARG A 95 -20.84 17.34 23.59
N ASP A 96 -20.59 16.27 22.85
CA ASP A 96 -20.34 14.94 23.42
C ASP A 96 -18.84 14.74 23.60
N LEU A 97 -18.34 15.00 24.81
CA LEU A 97 -16.90 14.93 25.08
C LEU A 97 -16.41 13.49 25.17
N ALA A 98 -17.24 12.55 25.62
CA ALA A 98 -16.89 11.13 25.68
C ALA A 98 -16.64 10.58 24.27
N THR A 99 -17.55 10.85 23.34
CA THR A 99 -17.40 10.43 21.95
C THR A 99 -16.24 11.16 21.28
N ALA A 100 -16.05 12.46 21.54
CA ALA A 100 -14.91 13.21 21.01
C ALA A 100 -13.55 12.65 21.50
N GLU A 101 -13.42 12.30 22.79
CA GLU A 101 -12.20 11.70 23.35
C GLU A 101 -11.93 10.31 22.76
N SER A 102 -12.98 9.49 22.61
CA SER A 102 -12.89 8.17 21.98
C SER A 102 -12.46 8.27 20.50
N GLU A 103 -13.11 9.12 19.71
CA GLU A 103 -12.79 9.31 18.30
C GLU A 103 -11.40 9.92 18.10
N LEU A 104 -10.97 10.84 18.97
CA LEU A 104 -9.60 11.39 18.94
C LEU A 104 -8.55 10.27 19.15
N SER A 105 -8.79 9.36 20.09
CA SER A 105 -7.93 8.19 20.32
C SER A 105 -7.88 7.27 19.10
N LEU A 106 -9.03 7.04 18.44
CA LEU A 106 -9.11 6.29 17.19
C LEU A 106 -8.37 6.99 16.04
N THR A 107 -8.50 8.32 15.90
CA THR A 107 -7.74 9.14 14.94
C THR A 107 -6.24 8.99 15.16
N LYS A 108 -5.78 9.06 16.41
CA LYS A 108 -4.37 8.89 16.77
C LYS A 108 -3.84 7.51 16.41
N SER A 109 -4.61 6.46 16.71
CA SER A 109 -4.28 5.07 16.36
C SER A 109 -4.24 4.86 14.85
N ALA A 110 -5.26 5.33 14.12
CA ALA A 110 -5.34 5.23 12.67
C ALA A 110 -4.19 5.99 11.99
N LEU A 111 -3.84 7.17 12.49
CA LEU A 111 -2.72 7.97 12.00
C LEU A 111 -1.38 7.27 12.21
N ALA A 112 -1.17 6.67 13.38
CA ALA A 112 0.04 5.90 13.68
C ALA A 112 0.16 4.67 12.76
N GLN A 113 -0.95 3.99 12.47
CA GLN A 113 -0.99 2.88 11.51
C GLN A 113 -0.72 3.33 10.07
N ALA A 114 -1.25 4.50 9.67
CA ALA A 114 -0.98 5.10 8.37
C ALA A 114 0.51 5.45 8.23
N GLN A 115 1.09 6.09 9.24
CA GLN A 115 2.52 6.44 9.26
C GLN A 115 3.40 5.18 9.24
N SER A 116 3.03 4.14 9.99
CA SER A 116 3.73 2.85 10.01
C SER A 116 3.69 2.17 8.64
N SER A 117 2.51 2.14 8.00
CA SER A 117 2.35 1.58 6.65
C SER A 117 3.17 2.36 5.62
N PHE A 118 3.16 3.70 5.71
CA PHE A 118 3.94 4.58 4.85
C PHE A 118 5.45 4.43 5.07
N SER A 119 5.89 4.01 6.26
CA SER A 119 7.31 3.82 6.56
C SER A 119 7.98 2.78 5.64
N ALA A 120 7.22 1.83 5.10
CA ALA A 120 7.69 0.88 4.09
C ALA A 120 8.12 1.56 2.77
N ALA A 121 7.63 2.77 2.50
CA ALA A 121 8.02 3.58 1.35
C ALA A 121 9.25 4.48 1.63
N ARG A 122 9.74 4.57 2.88
CA ARG A 122 10.91 5.39 3.24
C ARG A 122 12.17 5.09 2.42
N PRO A 123 12.52 3.85 2.05
CA PRO A 123 13.71 3.61 1.23
C PRO A 123 13.67 4.31 -0.14
N LEU A 124 12.49 4.63 -0.68
CA LEU A 124 12.36 5.37 -1.93
C LEU A 124 12.69 6.87 -1.77
N GLN A 125 12.87 7.35 -0.54
CA GLN A 125 13.24 8.74 -0.25
C GLN A 125 14.65 9.13 -0.73
N TYR A 126 15.50 8.14 -1.02
CA TYR A 126 16.86 8.37 -1.53
C TYR A 126 16.89 8.64 -3.04
N ILE A 127 15.77 8.46 -3.74
CA ILE A 127 15.67 8.71 -5.18
C ILE A 127 15.50 10.22 -5.40
N PRO A 128 16.38 10.90 -6.17
CA PRO A 128 16.43 12.37 -6.28
C PRO A 128 15.17 13.02 -6.90
N LEU A 129 14.28 12.26 -7.53
CA LEU A 129 13.02 12.75 -8.11
C LEU A 129 11.82 12.55 -7.18
N LEU A 130 11.69 11.38 -6.56
CA LEU A 130 10.52 11.02 -5.74
C LEU A 130 10.74 11.33 -4.25
N GLY A 131 11.99 11.38 -3.81
CA GLY A 131 12.30 11.47 -2.39
C GLY A 131 11.92 12.79 -1.76
N SER A 132 11.93 13.88 -2.53
CA SER A 132 11.44 15.19 -2.10
C SER A 132 9.93 15.18 -1.79
N TYR A 133 9.14 14.38 -2.51
CA TYR A 133 7.69 14.24 -2.28
C TYR A 133 7.40 13.34 -1.08
N LEU A 134 8.14 12.23 -0.94
CA LEU A 134 7.97 11.34 0.19
C LEU A 134 8.35 12.01 1.53
N LYS A 135 9.33 12.93 1.51
CA LYS A 135 9.68 13.76 2.67
C LYS A 135 8.55 14.72 3.07
N ASP A 136 7.86 15.31 2.10
CA ASP A 136 6.70 16.17 2.40
C ASP A 136 5.60 15.40 3.10
N VAL A 137 5.33 14.18 2.65
CA VAL A 137 4.34 13.31 3.28
C VAL A 137 4.75 12.98 4.73
N ASP A 138 6.03 12.76 5.01
CA ASP A 138 6.51 12.54 6.39
C ASP A 138 6.27 13.79 7.27
N HIS A 139 6.52 15.01 6.75
CA HIS A 139 6.19 16.26 7.46
C HIS A 139 4.67 16.40 7.71
N VAL A 140 3.83 16.00 6.76
CA VAL A 140 2.36 15.98 6.96
C VAL A 140 1.97 15.02 8.09
N PHE A 141 2.54 13.82 8.13
CA PHE A 141 2.27 12.87 9.22
C PHE A 141 2.72 13.40 10.59
N VAL A 142 3.89 14.04 10.67
CA VAL A 142 4.37 14.66 11.90
C VAL A 142 3.47 15.83 12.32
N ALA A 143 3.05 16.67 11.37
CA ALA A 143 2.12 17.76 11.63
C ALA A 143 0.76 17.24 12.12
N ALA A 144 0.21 16.21 11.49
CA ALA A 144 -1.03 15.57 11.90
C ALA A 144 -0.93 14.96 13.31
N ALA A 145 0.21 14.35 13.66
CA ALA A 145 0.44 13.79 14.98
C ALA A 145 0.52 14.89 16.06
N ARG A 146 1.11 16.05 15.73
CA ARG A 146 1.05 17.24 16.60
C ARG A 146 -0.38 17.78 16.69
N GLY A 147 -1.16 17.72 15.63
CA GLY A 147 -2.58 18.08 15.63
C GLY A 147 -3.41 17.24 16.60
N THR A 148 -3.23 15.92 16.63
CA THR A 148 -3.92 15.05 17.60
C THR A 148 -3.45 15.31 19.03
N GLN A 149 -2.17 15.63 19.24
CA GLN A 149 -1.65 16.06 20.54
C GLN A 149 -2.26 17.37 21.03
N VAL A 150 -2.50 18.34 20.13
CA VAL A 150 -3.24 19.56 20.47
C VAL A 150 -4.67 19.21 20.87
N GLY A 151 -5.32 18.31 20.13
CA GLY A 151 -6.64 17.79 20.50
C GLY A 151 -6.66 17.20 21.92
N ASP A 152 -5.68 16.37 22.26
CA ASP A 152 -5.54 15.75 23.59
C ASP A 152 -5.43 16.84 24.68
N LEU A 153 -4.60 17.85 24.45
CA LEU A 153 -4.41 18.97 25.39
C LEU A 153 -5.70 19.80 25.55
N VAL A 154 -6.40 20.10 24.46
CA VAL A 154 -7.64 20.88 24.49
C VAL A 154 -8.75 20.13 25.23
N ILE A 155 -8.97 18.85 24.91
CA ILE A 155 -9.97 18.02 25.60
C ILE A 155 -9.61 17.92 27.08
N SER A 156 -8.34 17.67 27.43
CA SER A 156 -7.91 17.59 28.83
C SER A 156 -8.04 18.93 29.59
N ALA A 157 -7.90 20.06 28.91
CA ALA A 157 -8.06 21.39 29.50
C ALA A 157 -9.53 21.75 29.76
N ILE A 158 -10.43 21.30 28.88
CA ILE A 158 -11.88 21.58 28.97
C ILE A 158 -12.58 20.58 29.88
N LYS A 159 -12.12 19.32 29.94
CA LYS A 159 -12.71 18.22 30.74
C LYS A 159 -13.10 18.60 32.18
N PRO A 160 -12.26 19.27 33.00
CA PRO A 160 -12.65 19.64 34.36
C PRO A 160 -13.79 20.66 34.42
N TYR A 161 -14.12 21.32 33.32
CA TYR A 161 -15.09 22.41 33.22
C TYR A 161 -16.23 22.11 32.24
N ALA A 162 -16.27 20.88 31.73
CA ALA A 162 -17.12 20.43 30.63
C ALA A 162 -18.61 20.54 30.97
N ASP A 163 -19.02 20.12 32.16
CA ASP A 163 -20.41 20.14 32.62
C ASP A 163 -21.00 21.56 32.69
N ILE A 164 -20.24 22.52 33.21
CA ILE A 164 -20.65 23.94 33.24
C ILE A 164 -20.78 24.51 31.83
N MET A 165 -19.96 24.04 30.89
CA MET A 165 -20.03 24.43 29.47
C MET A 165 -21.10 23.67 28.67
N GLY A 166 -21.83 22.74 29.31
CA GLY A 166 -22.90 21.96 28.69
C GLY A 166 -22.40 20.81 27.81
N PHE A 167 -21.20 20.31 28.07
CA PHE A 167 -20.71 19.06 27.50
C PHE A 167 -21.28 17.86 28.25
N THR A 168 -21.59 16.80 27.49
CA THR A 168 -22.09 15.53 28.00
C THR A 168 -20.99 14.47 28.00
N GLY A 169 -21.20 13.39 28.75
CA GLY A 169 -20.29 12.24 28.76
C GLY A 169 -19.03 12.43 29.62
N THR A 170 -18.99 13.46 30.46
CA THR A 170 -17.89 13.68 31.39
C THR A 170 -18.27 13.24 32.79
N ASP A 171 -17.43 12.40 33.40
CA ASP A 171 -17.41 12.19 34.86
C ASP A 171 -16.81 13.45 35.50
N THR A 172 -17.54 14.57 35.46
CA THR A 172 -17.12 15.79 36.13
C THR A 172 -17.28 15.58 37.63
N GLN A 173 -16.25 15.95 38.40
CA GLN A 173 -16.45 16.21 39.82
C GLN A 173 -17.56 17.25 39.92
N ASP A 174 -18.63 16.93 40.63
CA ASP A 174 -19.77 17.79 40.87
C ASP A 174 -19.28 19.17 41.36
N LEU A 175 -19.18 20.14 40.43
CA LEU A 175 -18.70 21.48 40.73
C LEU A 175 -19.86 22.17 41.44
N GLN A 176 -19.87 22.08 42.78
CA GLN A 176 -20.87 22.64 43.68
C GLN A 176 -20.89 24.18 43.64
N LEU A 177 -21.24 24.76 42.49
CA LEU A 177 -21.33 26.20 42.26
C LEU A 177 -22.73 26.68 42.63
N THR A 178 -22.95 26.81 43.93
CA THR A 178 -24.26 27.16 44.50
C THR A 178 -24.57 28.66 44.43
N THR A 179 -23.55 29.52 44.48
CA THR A 179 -23.73 30.99 44.48
C THR A 179 -23.15 31.67 43.24
N ALA A 180 -23.52 32.94 43.02
CA ALA A 180 -22.95 33.76 41.95
C ALA A 180 -21.48 34.12 42.20
N GLU A 181 -21.08 34.29 43.48
CA GLU A 181 -19.67 34.50 43.85
C GLU A 181 -18.82 33.27 43.51
N ASP A 182 -19.31 32.06 43.81
CA ASP A 182 -18.59 30.83 43.47
C ASP A 182 -18.33 30.74 41.96
N ARG A 183 -19.29 31.16 41.14
CA ARG A 183 -19.15 31.19 39.67
C ARG A 183 -18.11 32.21 39.22
N ILE A 184 -18.05 33.39 39.85
CA ILE A 184 -17.05 34.42 39.52
C ILE A 184 -15.64 33.94 39.91
N ILE A 185 -15.50 33.38 41.12
CA ILE A 185 -14.22 32.83 41.61
C ILE A 185 -13.77 31.69 40.70
N PHE A 186 -14.68 30.79 40.33
CA PHE A 186 -14.40 29.69 39.42
C PHE A 186 -13.94 30.18 38.04
N VAL A 187 -14.57 31.22 37.47
CA VAL A 187 -14.12 31.84 36.20
C VAL A 187 -12.73 32.46 36.34
N ALA A 188 -12.43 33.12 37.46
CA ALA A 188 -11.10 33.69 37.69
C ALA A 188 -10.03 32.58 37.80
N GLU A 189 -10.30 31.54 38.58
CA GLU A 189 -9.38 30.41 38.76
C GLU A 189 -9.17 29.60 37.47
N THR A 190 -10.23 29.40 36.68
CA THR A 190 -10.13 28.70 35.39
C THR A 190 -9.23 29.47 34.43
N VAL A 191 -9.36 30.79 34.34
CA VAL A 191 -8.48 31.62 33.49
C VAL A 191 -7.03 31.49 33.93
N GLU A 192 -6.74 31.55 35.24
CA GLU A 192 -5.38 31.40 35.77
C GLU A 192 -4.80 30.00 35.49
N LYS A 193 -5.59 28.95 35.69
CA LYS A 193 -5.18 27.55 35.46
C LYS A 193 -5.07 27.20 33.96
N LEU A 194 -5.84 27.87 33.10
CA LEU A 194 -5.84 27.64 31.66
C LEU A 194 -4.66 28.29 30.95
N ALA A 195 -4.14 29.42 31.47
CA ALA A 195 -3.00 30.13 30.91
C ALA A 195 -1.79 29.22 30.55
N PRO A 196 -1.24 28.39 31.48
CA PRO A 196 -0.13 27.50 31.14
C PRO A 196 -0.49 26.43 30.11
N GLN A 197 -1.76 25.98 30.04
CA GLN A 197 -2.20 25.02 29.04
C GLN A 197 -2.30 25.67 27.65
N MET A 198 -2.71 26.94 27.58
CA MET A 198 -2.72 27.71 26.32
C MET A 198 -1.31 27.91 25.77
N ASP A 199 -0.33 28.19 26.64
CA ASP A 199 1.08 28.29 26.24
C ASP A 199 1.61 26.96 25.67
N GLN A 200 1.26 25.84 26.30
CA GLN A 200 1.60 24.51 25.80
C GLN A 200 0.97 24.24 24.42
N ILE A 201 -0.33 24.54 24.26
CA ILE A 201 -1.04 24.40 22.98
C ILE A 201 -0.37 25.28 21.90
N ALA A 202 -0.08 26.53 22.22
CA ALA A 202 0.59 27.46 21.30
C ALA A 202 1.98 26.96 20.87
N SER A 203 2.74 26.38 21.79
CA SER A 203 4.04 25.77 21.49
C SER A 203 3.91 24.59 20.53
N VAL A 204 2.97 23.68 20.76
CA VAL A 204 2.74 22.52 19.86
C VAL A 204 2.24 22.98 18.50
N LEU A 205 1.34 23.97 18.44
CA LEU A 205 0.86 24.55 17.18
C LEU A 205 1.97 25.24 16.40
N LYS A 206 2.87 25.96 17.07
CA LYS A 206 4.05 26.56 16.43
C LYS A 206 4.97 25.49 15.85
N ALA A 207 5.17 24.40 16.59
CA ALA A 207 5.91 23.25 16.09
C ALA A 207 5.20 22.63 14.87
N MET A 208 3.88 22.43 14.92
CA MET A 208 3.09 21.93 13.79
C MET A 208 3.22 22.84 12.54
N SER A 209 3.11 24.15 12.72
CA SER A 209 3.32 25.14 11.64
C SER A 209 4.72 25.05 11.03
N THR A 210 5.73 24.78 11.85
CA THR A 210 7.11 24.60 11.38
C THR A 210 7.26 23.37 10.48
N GLU A 211 6.50 22.30 10.70
CA GLU A 211 6.49 21.13 9.79
C GLU A 211 5.82 21.48 8.46
N PHE A 212 4.69 22.21 8.49
CA PHE A 212 4.04 22.65 7.25
C PHE A 212 4.93 23.57 6.41
N ASN A 213 5.72 24.42 7.05
CA ASN A 213 6.66 25.31 6.35
C ASN A 213 7.81 24.56 5.67
N GLN A 214 8.07 23.31 6.04
CA GLN A 214 9.07 22.46 5.37
C GLN A 214 8.52 21.84 4.06
N ILE A 215 7.20 21.84 3.88
CA ILE A 215 6.53 21.36 2.68
C ILE A 215 6.65 22.43 1.58
N ASN A 216 7.24 22.05 0.45
CA ASN A 216 7.39 22.96 -0.68
C ASN A 216 6.18 22.85 -1.61
N GLU A 217 5.30 23.85 -1.55
CA GLU A 217 4.11 23.96 -2.40
C GLU A 217 4.45 23.91 -3.91
N LYS A 218 5.64 24.42 -4.32
CA LYS A 218 6.06 24.45 -5.74
C LYS A 218 6.27 23.06 -6.35
N ARG A 219 6.35 22.00 -5.54
CA ARG A 219 6.45 20.61 -6.00
C ARG A 219 5.13 20.08 -6.54
N TYR A 220 3.99 20.68 -6.18
CA TYR A 220 2.66 20.23 -6.57
C TYR A 220 2.11 21.11 -7.69
N PRO A 221 1.96 20.60 -8.92
CA PRO A 221 1.38 21.39 -10.00
C PRO A 221 -0.07 21.73 -9.66
N LYS A 222 -0.40 23.03 -9.63
CA LYS A 222 -1.76 23.54 -9.35
C LYS A 222 -2.78 23.13 -10.41
N THR A 223 -2.30 22.68 -11.57
CA THR A 223 -3.12 22.24 -12.69
C THR A 223 -2.49 20.98 -13.28
N ILE A 224 -3.15 19.84 -13.12
CA ILE A 224 -2.98 18.71 -14.04
C ILE A 224 -3.66 19.14 -15.34
N LEU A 225 -2.86 19.35 -16.40
CA LEU A 225 -3.26 19.72 -17.76
C LEU A 225 -4.73 19.42 -18.08
N THR A 226 -5.62 20.37 -17.82
CA THR A 226 -6.95 20.36 -18.43
C THR A 226 -6.77 20.80 -19.89
N PRO A 227 -7.29 20.04 -20.87
CA PRO A 227 -7.28 20.53 -22.24
C PRO A 227 -8.04 21.85 -22.29
N LYS A 228 -7.36 22.89 -22.76
CA LYS A 228 -7.96 24.18 -23.07
C LYS A 228 -8.94 23.97 -24.22
N ASN A 229 -10.20 23.71 -23.91
CA ASN A 229 -11.25 23.72 -24.91
C ASN A 229 -11.49 25.18 -25.34
N ILE A 230 -11.30 25.39 -26.65
CA ILE A 230 -11.58 26.61 -27.42
C ILE A 230 -13.08 26.82 -27.52
#